data_AF-Q5WTL0-F1
#
_entry.id   AF-Q5WTL0-F1
#
_cell.length_a   1.000
_cell.length_b   1.000
_cell.length_c   1.000
_cell.angle_alpha   90.00
_cell.angle_beta   90.00
_cell.angle_gamma   90.00
#
_symmetry.space_group_name_H-M   'P 1'
#
loop_
_entity.id
_entity.type
_entity.pdbx_description
1 polymer ?
#
loop_
_entity_poly.entity_id
_entity_poly.type
_entity_poly.pdbx_seq_one_letter_code
_entity_poly.pdbx_strand_id
1 'polypeptide(L)'
;MAAQLDPSSEFAALVKQLQREPDNPGLKQAVVKRLPDMQVLAKTNSLALFRLAQVYSPSSSQHKQMILQSAAQGCTNAMLSACEILLKSGAANDLITAAHYMRLIQSSKDSYIIGLGKKLLEKYPDFAEELKSKSKEVPYQSTLRFFGVQSESNKENEEKIINRPTV
;
A
#
# COMPACT_ATOMS: atom_id res chain seq x y z
N MET A 1 -27.65 -21.67 -0.24
CA MET A 1 -27.77 -20.20 -0.30
C MET A 1 -26.52 -19.66 -0.97
N ALA A 2 -26.63 -18.94 -2.08
CA ALA A 2 -25.46 -18.27 -2.66
C ALA A 2 -25.05 -17.15 -1.72
N ALA A 3 -23.83 -17.19 -1.20
CA ALA A 3 -23.29 -16.08 -0.41
C ALA A 3 -23.25 -14.85 -1.33
N GLN A 4 -24.05 -13.82 -1.01
CA GLN A 4 -23.89 -12.52 -1.66
C GLN A 4 -22.49 -12.02 -1.33
N LEU A 5 -21.65 -11.94 -2.36
CA LEU A 5 -20.30 -11.42 -2.25
C LEU A 5 -20.39 -9.91 -2.03
N ASP A 6 -19.55 -9.36 -1.14
CA ASP A 6 -19.50 -7.92 -0.96
C ASP A 6 -19.07 -7.23 -2.27
N PRO A 7 -19.50 -5.98 -2.55
CA PRO A 7 -19.22 -5.30 -3.82
C PRO A 7 -17.74 -5.24 -4.19
N SER A 8 -16.86 -5.20 -3.19
CA SER A 8 -15.41 -5.16 -3.36
C SER A 8 -14.86 -6.52 -3.81
N SER A 9 -15.42 -7.62 -3.32
CA SER A 9 -15.02 -8.98 -3.66
C SER A 9 -15.51 -9.39 -5.05
N GLU A 10 -16.72 -8.97 -5.44
CA GLU A 10 -17.21 -9.10 -6.81
C GLU A 10 -16.32 -8.33 -7.79
N PHE A 11 -15.94 -7.10 -7.43
CA PHE A 11 -15.02 -6.31 -8.25
C PHE A 11 -13.66 -6.99 -8.40
N ALA A 12 -13.08 -7.50 -7.32
CA ALA A 12 -11.82 -8.23 -7.38
C ALA A 12 -11.90 -9.49 -8.27
N ALA A 13 -13.03 -10.19 -8.27
CA ALA A 13 -13.27 -11.32 -9.16
C ALA A 13 -13.30 -10.88 -10.64
N LEU A 14 -14.00 -9.77 -10.94
CA LEU A 14 -14.05 -9.19 -12.30
C LEU A 14 -12.66 -8.77 -12.78
N VAL A 15 -11.87 -8.10 -11.93
CA VAL A 15 -10.50 -7.69 -12.28
C VAL A 15 -9.62 -8.91 -12.56
N LYS A 16 -9.71 -9.97 -11.74
CA LYS A 16 -8.98 -11.22 -11.99
C LYS A 16 -9.39 -11.90 -13.29
N GLN A 17 -10.66 -11.88 -13.66
CA GLN A 17 -11.13 -12.40 -14.95
C GLN A 17 -10.57 -11.56 -16.10
N LEU A 18 -10.63 -10.24 -16.00
CA LEU A 18 -10.09 -9.33 -17.02
C LEU A 18 -8.57 -9.51 -17.20
N GLN A 19 -7.81 -9.78 -16.14
CA GLN A 19 -6.38 -10.06 -16.24
C GLN A 19 -6.08 -11.37 -17.00
N ARG A 20 -7.00 -12.34 -17.00
CA ARG A 20 -6.87 -13.60 -17.76
C ARG A 20 -7.31 -13.42 -19.21
N GLU A 21 -8.30 -12.57 -19.46
CA GLU A 21 -8.87 -12.27 -20.77
C GLU A 21 -8.79 -10.76 -21.06
N PRO A 22 -7.58 -10.21 -21.27
CA PRO A 22 -7.37 -8.76 -21.35
C PRO A 22 -8.02 -8.12 -22.57
N ASP A 23 -8.41 -8.89 -23.59
CA ASP A 23 -9.03 -8.38 -24.81
C ASP A 23 -10.56 -8.48 -24.80
N ASN A 24 -11.16 -9.04 -23.74
CA ASN A 24 -12.60 -9.19 -23.63
C ASN A 24 -13.27 -7.83 -23.35
N PRO A 25 -14.02 -7.26 -24.31
CA PRO A 25 -14.60 -5.93 -24.16
C PRO A 25 -15.73 -5.89 -23.11
N GLY A 26 -16.45 -6.99 -22.93
CA GLY A 26 -17.51 -7.10 -21.92
C GLY A 26 -16.95 -7.01 -20.49
N LEU A 27 -15.84 -7.71 -20.23
CA LEU A 27 -15.15 -7.64 -18.94
C LEU A 27 -14.57 -6.24 -18.67
N LYS A 28 -13.98 -5.59 -19.69
CA LYS A 28 -13.53 -4.19 -19.57
C LYS A 28 -14.67 -3.27 -19.16
N GLN A 29 -15.81 -3.37 -19.83
CA GLN A 29 -16.96 -2.52 -19.54
C GLN A 29 -17.53 -2.81 -18.15
N ALA A 30 -17.58 -4.07 -17.71
CA ALA A 30 -18.05 -4.44 -16.37
C ALA A 30 -17.15 -3.87 -15.26
N VAL A 31 -15.83 -3.93 -15.42
CA VAL A 31 -14.88 -3.32 -14.48
C VAL A 31 -15.04 -1.80 -14.47
N VAL A 32 -15.07 -1.15 -15.64
CA VAL A 32 -15.20 0.31 -15.76
C VAL A 32 -16.48 0.82 -15.09
N LYS A 33 -17.61 0.12 -15.25
CA LYS A 33 -18.88 0.47 -14.60
C LYS A 33 -18.80 0.50 -13.08
N ARG A 34 -17.94 -0.32 -12.47
CA ARG A 34 -17.81 -0.44 -11.00
C ARG A 34 -16.64 0.35 -10.41
N LEU A 35 -15.80 0.97 -11.25
CA LEU A 35 -14.66 1.77 -10.78
C LEU A 35 -15.07 2.94 -9.86
N PRO A 36 -16.12 3.72 -10.16
CA PRO A 36 -16.50 4.85 -9.29
C PRO A 36 -16.84 4.41 -7.86
N ASP A 37 -17.63 3.34 -7.73
CA ASP A 37 -18.03 2.81 -6.42
C ASP A 37 -16.82 2.29 -5.63
N MET A 38 -15.90 1.60 -6.32
CA MET A 38 -14.66 1.14 -5.71
C MET A 38 -13.74 2.28 -5.29
N GLN A 39 -13.68 3.37 -6.05
CA GLN A 39 -12.92 4.56 -5.67
C GLN A 39 -13.49 5.21 -4.41
N VAL A 40 -14.82 5.27 -4.28
CA VAL A 40 -15.47 5.76 -3.06
C VAL A 40 -15.16 4.85 -1.88
N LEU A 41 -15.30 3.53 -2.04
CA LEU A 41 -15.04 2.56 -0.98
C LEU A 41 -13.57 2.55 -0.53
N ALA A 42 -12.64 2.72 -1.48
CA ALA A 42 -11.20 2.74 -1.21
C ALA A 42 -10.75 3.92 -0.33
N LYS A 43 -11.57 4.98 -0.18
CA LYS A 43 -11.26 6.10 0.71
C LYS A 43 -11.26 5.71 2.19
N THR A 44 -12.05 4.71 2.55
CA THR A 44 -12.25 4.29 3.96
C THR A 44 -11.92 2.83 4.22
N ASN A 45 -11.77 2.01 3.17
CA ASN A 45 -11.48 0.59 3.29
C ASN A 45 -10.15 0.24 2.60
N SER A 46 -9.17 -0.14 3.41
CA SER A 46 -7.82 -0.47 2.94
C SER A 46 -7.80 -1.69 2.02
N LEU A 47 -8.66 -2.71 2.25
CA LEU A 47 -8.79 -3.86 1.35
C LEU A 47 -9.41 -3.47 0.01
N ALA A 48 -10.36 -2.54 -0.02
CA ALA A 48 -10.91 -2.01 -1.26
C ALA A 48 -9.86 -1.22 -2.04
N LEU A 49 -9.02 -0.42 -1.37
CA LEU A 49 -7.89 0.26 -1.98
C LEU A 49 -6.89 -0.72 -2.59
N PHE A 50 -6.57 -1.80 -1.88
CA PHE A 50 -5.74 -2.90 -2.41
C PHE A 50 -6.33 -3.52 -3.66
N ARG A 51 -7.63 -3.85 -3.65
CA ARG A 51 -8.33 -4.44 -4.79
C ARG A 51 -8.40 -3.48 -5.98
N LEU A 52 -8.60 -2.18 -5.74
CA LEU A 52 -8.56 -1.16 -6.78
C LEU A 52 -7.17 -1.04 -7.41
N ALA A 53 -6.09 -1.19 -6.61
CA ALA A 53 -4.73 -1.18 -7.13
C ALA A 53 -4.48 -2.28 -8.18
N GLN A 54 -5.19 -3.40 -8.12
CA GLN A 54 -5.05 -4.54 -9.05
C GLN A 54 -5.56 -4.25 -10.47
N VAL A 55 -6.29 -3.15 -10.67
CA VAL A 55 -6.70 -2.69 -12.01
C VAL A 55 -5.50 -2.15 -12.79
N TYR A 56 -4.54 -1.56 -12.09
CA TYR A 56 -3.37 -0.97 -12.69
C TYR A 56 -2.29 -2.01 -12.95
N SER A 57 -1.45 -1.76 -13.96
CA SER A 57 -0.29 -2.62 -14.25
C SER A 57 0.63 -2.72 -13.01
N PRO A 58 1.13 -3.92 -12.66
CA PRO A 58 2.07 -4.10 -11.55
C PRO A 58 3.35 -3.25 -11.66
N SER A 59 3.76 -2.88 -12.87
CA SER A 59 4.92 -2.01 -13.12
C SER A 59 4.64 -0.51 -12.99
N SER A 60 3.37 -0.12 -12.83
CA SER A 60 3.00 1.30 -12.76
C SER A 60 3.29 1.90 -11.38
N SER A 61 3.65 3.19 -11.38
CA SER A 61 3.83 3.97 -10.14
C SER A 61 2.53 4.03 -9.31
N GLN A 62 1.39 4.16 -9.99
CA GLN A 62 0.07 4.19 -9.37
C GLN A 62 -0.22 2.91 -8.58
N HIS A 63 0.07 1.73 -9.17
CA HIS A 63 -0.07 0.45 -8.49
C HIS A 63 0.79 0.41 -7.22
N LYS A 64 2.08 0.73 -7.34
CA LYS A 64 3.01 0.75 -6.20
C LYS A 64 2.51 1.69 -5.09
N GLN A 65 2.09 2.90 -5.42
CA GLN A 65 1.59 3.88 -4.45
C GLN A 65 0.35 3.37 -3.70
N MET A 66 -0.63 2.82 -4.40
CA MET A 66 -1.86 2.33 -3.79
C MET A 66 -1.63 1.09 -2.91
N ILE A 67 -0.73 0.20 -3.31
CA ILE A 67 -0.31 -0.94 -2.49
C ILE A 67 0.34 -0.46 -1.18
N LEU A 68 1.30 0.47 -1.27
CA LEU A 68 1.97 1.01 -0.08
C LEU A 68 1.00 1.76 0.84
N GLN A 69 0.07 2.55 0.27
CA GLN A 69 -0.95 3.24 1.04
C GLN A 69 -1.89 2.27 1.75
N SER A 70 -2.35 1.23 1.06
CA SER A 70 -3.21 0.19 1.64
C SER A 70 -2.48 -0.60 2.75
N ALA A 71 -1.20 -0.90 2.55
CA ALA A 71 -0.35 -1.56 3.54
C ALA A 71 -0.20 -0.70 4.81
N ALA A 72 0.07 0.60 4.65
CA ALA A 72 0.16 1.55 5.76
C ALA A 72 -1.16 1.68 6.55
N GLN A 73 -2.30 1.40 5.91
CA GLN A 73 -3.64 1.37 6.54
C GLN A 73 -3.97 0.00 7.19
N GLY A 74 -3.02 -0.93 7.30
CA GLY A 74 -3.22 -2.19 8.03
C GLY A 74 -3.70 -3.38 7.19
N CYS A 75 -3.78 -3.25 5.85
CA CYS A 75 -4.22 -4.36 4.99
C CYS A 75 -3.10 -5.40 4.83
N THR A 76 -3.26 -6.60 5.42
CA THR A 76 -2.27 -7.70 5.36
C THR A 76 -1.96 -8.15 3.92
N ASN A 77 -2.98 -8.18 3.05
CA ASN A 77 -2.83 -8.49 1.63
C ASN A 77 -1.90 -7.48 0.93
N ALA A 78 -2.07 -6.19 1.25
CA ALA A 78 -1.24 -5.13 0.70
C ALA A 78 0.16 -5.12 1.31
N MET A 79 0.31 -5.42 2.61
CA MET A 79 1.62 -5.58 3.25
C MET A 79 2.45 -6.66 2.56
N LEU A 80 1.85 -7.81 2.24
CA LEU A 80 2.56 -8.88 1.54
C LEU A 80 3.02 -8.42 0.15
N SER A 81 2.13 -7.75 -0.59
CA SER A 81 2.45 -7.21 -1.92
C SER A 81 3.50 -6.10 -1.85
N ALA A 82 3.47 -5.28 -0.80
CA ALA A 82 4.49 -4.27 -0.52
C ALA A 82 5.85 -4.91 -0.26
N CYS A 83 5.92 -5.97 0.55
CA CYS A 83 7.16 -6.72 0.76
C CYS A 83 7.76 -7.20 -0.57
N GLU A 84 6.96 -7.77 -1.49
CA GLU A 84 7.46 -8.19 -2.79
C GLU A 84 8.02 -7.02 -3.63
N ILE A 85 7.35 -5.87 -3.63
CA ILE A 85 7.81 -4.68 -4.36
C ILE A 85 9.13 -4.16 -3.78
N LEU A 86 9.21 -4.04 -2.45
CA LEU A 86 10.34 -3.46 -1.72
C LEU A 86 11.57 -4.37 -1.79
N LEU A 87 11.40 -5.68 -1.63
CA LEU A 87 12.48 -6.67 -1.75
C LEU A 87 13.08 -6.70 -3.15
N LYS A 88 12.26 -6.52 -4.19
CA LYS A 88 12.75 -6.40 -5.58
C LYS A 88 13.57 -5.14 -5.82
N SER A 89 13.29 -4.05 -5.10
CA SER A 89 14.08 -2.81 -5.24
C SER A 89 15.45 -2.91 -4.57
N GLY A 90 15.56 -3.69 -3.48
CA GLY A 90 16.83 -3.90 -2.76
C GLY A 90 17.42 -2.69 -2.05
N ALA A 91 16.75 -1.52 -2.08
CA ALA A 91 17.23 -0.33 -1.39
C ALA A 91 17.17 -0.52 0.13
N ALA A 92 18.16 -0.01 0.87
CA ALA A 92 18.25 -0.21 2.33
C ALA A 92 16.97 0.22 3.07
N ASN A 93 16.39 1.37 2.72
CA ASN A 93 15.12 1.84 3.31
C ASN A 93 13.91 0.97 2.94
N ASP A 94 13.93 0.38 1.74
CA ASP A 94 12.88 -0.53 1.29
C ASP A 94 12.96 -1.85 2.06
N LEU A 95 14.16 -2.36 2.32
CA LEU A 95 14.37 -3.55 3.17
C LEU A 95 13.90 -3.32 4.61
N ILE A 96 14.16 -2.15 5.20
CA ILE A 96 13.65 -1.79 6.54
C ILE A 96 12.12 -1.79 6.54
N THR A 97 11.50 -1.19 5.52
CA THR A 97 10.04 -1.13 5.40
C THR A 97 9.44 -2.52 5.18
N ALA A 98 10.06 -3.36 4.34
CA ALA A 98 9.65 -4.75 4.13
C ALA A 98 9.74 -5.56 5.43
N ALA A 99 10.81 -5.38 6.22
CA ALA A 99 10.97 -6.05 7.50
C ALA A 99 9.87 -5.65 8.49
N HIS A 100 9.53 -4.37 8.53
CA HIS A 100 8.41 -3.87 9.35
C HIS A 100 7.09 -4.54 8.96
N TYR A 101 6.72 -4.52 7.68
CA TYR A 101 5.47 -5.15 7.21
C TYR A 101 5.46 -6.68 7.40
N MET A 102 6.60 -7.35 7.21
CA MET A 102 6.69 -8.79 7.45
C MET A 102 6.45 -9.15 8.91
N ARG A 103 6.96 -8.36 9.87
CA ARG A 103 6.67 -8.55 11.30
C ARG A 103 5.19 -8.34 11.61
N LEU A 104 4.55 -7.33 11.02
CA LEU A 104 3.12 -7.09 11.17
C LEU A 104 2.27 -8.24 10.59
N ILE A 105 2.68 -8.82 9.46
CA ILE A 105 2.04 -10.01 8.91
C ILE A 105 2.17 -11.18 9.90
N GLN A 106 3.37 -11.42 10.43
CA GLN A 106 3.63 -12.53 11.36
C GLN A 106 2.88 -12.40 12.69
N SER A 107 2.62 -11.18 13.16
CA SER A 107 1.82 -10.92 14.37
C SER A 107 0.31 -10.80 14.10
N SER A 108 -0.12 -10.84 12.84
CA SER A 108 -1.54 -10.77 12.47
C SER A 108 -2.29 -12.07 12.81
N LYS A 109 -3.62 -12.04 12.69
CA LYS A 109 -4.49 -13.24 12.81
C LYS A 109 -4.80 -13.89 11.45
N ASP A 110 -4.16 -13.44 10.38
CA ASP A 110 -4.41 -13.88 9.01
C ASP A 110 -3.51 -15.07 8.66
N SER A 111 -3.94 -16.28 9.03
CA SER A 111 -3.15 -17.51 8.86
C SER A 111 -2.77 -17.77 7.40
N TYR A 112 -3.62 -17.36 6.46
CA TYR A 112 -3.37 -17.51 5.03
C TYR A 112 -2.23 -16.59 4.58
N ILE A 113 -2.30 -15.29 4.92
CA ILE A 113 -1.23 -14.34 4.57
C ILE A 113 0.08 -14.64 5.31
N ILE A 114 0.02 -15.14 6.56
CA ILE A 114 1.19 -15.64 7.27
C ILE A 114 1.86 -16.78 6.49
N GLY A 115 1.07 -17.73 5.98
CA GLY A 115 1.58 -18.82 5.15
C GLY A 115 2.26 -18.34 3.86
N LEU A 116 1.67 -17.35 3.18
CA LEU A 116 2.30 -16.73 2.01
C LEU A 116 3.56 -15.94 2.35
N GLY A 117 3.58 -15.26 3.50
CA GLY A 117 4.76 -14.55 4.02
C GLY A 117 5.94 -15.50 4.24
N LYS A 118 5.70 -16.69 4.80
CA LYS A 118 6.74 -17.72 4.94
C LYS A 118 7.31 -18.16 3.59
N LYS A 119 6.45 -18.41 2.59
CA LYS A 119 6.88 -18.73 1.23
C LYS A 119 7.67 -17.60 0.57
N LEU A 120 7.36 -16.35 0.91
CA LEU A 120 8.14 -15.21 0.42
C LEU A 120 9.55 -15.21 1.05
N LEU A 121 9.66 -15.46 2.35
CA LEU A 121 10.96 -15.54 3.04
C LEU A 121 11.84 -16.68 2.51
N GLU A 122 11.26 -17.80 2.08
CA GLU A 122 11.99 -18.88 1.41
C GLU A 122 12.64 -18.44 0.08
N LYS A 123 12.07 -17.44 -0.61
CA LYS A 123 12.64 -16.87 -1.84
C LYS A 123 13.74 -15.85 -1.60
N TYR A 124 13.84 -15.32 -0.38
CA TYR A 124 14.80 -14.28 0.02
C TYR A 124 15.50 -14.68 1.33
N PRO A 125 16.37 -15.72 1.30
CA PRO A 125 16.98 -16.29 2.50
C PRO A 125 17.81 -15.27 3.29
N ASP A 126 18.61 -14.44 2.62
CA ASP A 126 19.45 -13.42 3.28
C ASP A 126 18.60 -12.42 4.09
N PHE A 127 17.47 -11.99 3.51
CA PHE A 127 16.51 -11.13 4.19
C PHE A 127 15.82 -11.85 5.35
N ALA A 128 15.53 -13.15 5.21
CA ALA A 128 14.94 -13.95 6.27
C ALA A 128 15.90 -14.11 7.47
N GLU A 129 17.20 -14.24 7.23
CA GLU A 129 18.23 -14.25 8.27
C GLU A 129 18.35 -12.88 8.96
N GLU A 130 18.33 -11.79 8.19
CA GLU A 130 18.35 -10.43 8.72
C GLU A 130 17.12 -10.16 9.62
N LEU A 131 15.95 -10.64 9.22
CA LEU A 131 14.71 -10.49 9.98
C LEU A 131 14.78 -11.19 11.34
N LYS A 132 15.46 -12.34 11.42
CA LYS A 132 15.68 -13.11 12.66
C LYS A 132 16.76 -12.49 13.56
N SER A 133 17.82 -11.96 12.96
CA SER A 133 18.98 -11.41 13.69
C SER A 133 18.71 -10.02 14.27
N LYS A 134 17.90 -9.19 13.61
CA LYS A 134 17.48 -7.86 14.09
C LYS A 134 16.27 -7.95 15.03
N SER A 135 16.46 -8.57 16.20
CA SER A 135 15.53 -8.52 17.34
C SER A 135 15.61 -7.21 18.15
N LYS A 136 16.52 -6.30 17.79
CA LYS A 136 16.54 -4.92 18.31
C LYS A 136 15.81 -4.02 17.31
N GLU A 137 14.65 -3.54 17.73
CA GLU A 137 13.77 -2.64 16.99
C GLU A 137 14.53 -1.39 16.53
N VAL A 138 14.90 -1.35 15.26
CA VAL A 138 15.17 -0.06 14.61
C VAL A 138 13.79 0.59 14.45
N PRO A 139 13.52 1.73 15.12
CA PRO A 139 12.20 2.33 15.11
C PRO A 139 11.83 2.74 13.70
N TYR A 140 10.68 2.27 13.23
CA TYR A 140 10.10 2.70 11.97
C TYR A 140 9.73 4.19 12.08
N GLN A 141 10.44 5.04 11.33
CA GLN A 141 10.12 6.46 11.27
C GLN A 141 8.96 6.68 10.29
N SER A 142 7.74 6.82 10.83
CA SER A 142 6.54 7.17 10.07
C SER A 142 6.61 8.56 9.39
N THR A 143 7.63 9.35 9.74
CA THR A 143 7.94 10.67 9.17
C THR A 143 8.69 10.59 7.84
N LEU A 144 9.21 9.42 7.42
CA LEU A 144 9.66 9.18 6.04
C LEU A 144 8.44 8.99 5.12
N ARG A 145 7.57 10.00 5.09
CA ARG A 145 6.56 10.16 4.06
C ARG A 145 7.31 10.60 2.79
N PHE A 146 7.53 9.69 1.86
CA PHE A 146 8.09 10.00 0.53
C PHE A 146 7.25 11.01 -0.27
N PHE A 147 6.03 11.31 0.20
CA PHE A 147 5.17 12.35 -0.34
C PHE A 147 4.81 13.31 0.78
N GLY A 148 5.42 14.50 0.72
CA GLY A 148 5.03 15.62 1.55
C GLY A 148 3.57 15.95 1.30
N VAL A 149 2.76 15.93 2.37
CA VAL A 149 1.67 16.88 2.43
C VAL A 149 2.37 18.23 2.43
N GLN A 150 2.21 19.03 1.39
CA GLN A 150 2.62 20.43 1.44
C GLN A 150 1.91 21.02 2.66
N SER A 151 2.66 21.23 3.74
CA SER A 151 2.21 22.07 4.83
C SER A 151 2.04 23.44 4.20
N GLU A 152 0.79 23.87 4.01
CA GLU A 152 0.48 25.26 3.74
C GLU A 152 1.23 26.08 4.79
N SER A 153 2.14 26.92 4.31
CA SER A 153 2.87 27.85 5.13
C SER A 153 1.85 28.78 5.78
N ASN A 154 1.53 28.53 7.06
CA ASN A 154 0.96 29.54 7.95
C ASN A 154 1.98 30.68 8.06
N LYS A 155 1.92 31.61 7.13
CA LYS A 155 2.40 32.97 7.34
C LYS A 155 1.32 33.65 8.16
N GLU A 156 1.65 33.97 9.40
CA GLU A 156 1.22 35.17 10.14
C GLU A 156 1.47 34.94 11.63
N ASN A 157 2.68 35.25 12.07
CA ASN A 157 2.91 36.06 13.28
C ASN A 157 4.41 36.24 13.48
N GLU A 158 4.83 37.50 13.38
CA GLU A 158 5.98 38.19 13.98
C GLU A 158 6.42 39.29 12.99
N GLU A 159 6.58 40.56 13.32
CA GLU A 159 6.32 41.31 14.54
C GLU A 159 6.42 42.80 14.17
N LYS A 160 5.77 43.61 14.99
CA LYS A 160 5.71 45.07 14.97
C LYS A 160 7.07 45.72 15.29
N ILE A 161 7.26 46.95 14.77
CA ILE A 161 8.18 48.05 15.20
C ILE A 161 9.60 47.91 14.59
N ILE A 162 10.14 48.87 13.82
CA ILE A 162 10.64 50.20 14.24
C ILE A 162 10.60 51.21 13.06
N ASN A 163 10.20 52.44 13.39
CA ASN A 163 10.20 53.67 12.58
C ASN A 163 11.55 54.08 11.97
N ARG A 164 11.53 54.74 10.81
CA ARG A 164 12.51 55.78 10.44
C ARG A 164 11.85 56.97 9.72
N PRO A 165 12.32 58.21 9.97
CA PRO A 165 11.67 59.43 9.52
C PRO A 165 12.06 59.80 8.09
N THR A 166 11.13 60.43 7.37
CA THR A 166 11.40 61.19 6.13
C THR A 166 11.80 62.62 6.47
N VAL A 167 12.73 63.13 5.66
CA VAL A 167 13.29 64.50 5.63
C VAL A 167 12.21 65.57 5.62
#